data_AF-A0A930T005-F1
#
_entry.id   AF-A0A930T005-F1
#
_cell.length_a   1.000
_cell.length_b   1.000
_cell.length_c   1.000
_cell.angle_alpha   90.00
_cell.angle_beta   90.00
_cell.angle_gamma   90.00
#
_symmetry.space_group_name_H-M   'P 1'
#
loop_
_entity.id
_entity.type
_entity.pdbx_description
1 polymer ?
#
loop_
_entity_poly.entity_id
_entity_poly.type
_entity_poly.pdbx_seq_one_letter_code
_entity_poly.pdbx_strand_id
1 'polypeptide(L)' 'MNNNEASLTLEQQFKLEVLKEQVKGLNREQAQQYLVEIFRQMMVKDNLVKQLMRNA' A
#
# COMPACT_ATOMS: atom_id res chain seq x y z
N MET A 1 -24.48 5.72 3.62
CA MET A 1 -23.06 6.08 3.42
C MET A 1 -22.63 5.44 2.12
N ASN A 2 -22.25 6.24 1.11
CA ASN A 2 -21.93 5.73 -0.23
C ASN A 2 -20.57 5.03 -0.21
N ASN A 3 -20.50 3.81 -0.75
CA ASN A 3 -19.33 2.93 -0.82
C ASN A 3 -18.15 3.45 -1.68
N ASN A 4 -18.07 4.76 -1.96
CA ASN A 4 -17.11 5.34 -2.91
C ASN A 4 -15.81 5.85 -2.27
N GLU A 5 -15.78 6.14 -0.96
CA GLU A 5 -14.58 6.66 -0.29
C GLU A 5 -13.46 5.62 -0.11
N ALA A 6 -13.81 4.32 -0.20
CA ALA A 6 -12.85 3.22 -0.12
C ALA A 6 -12.28 2.78 -1.48
N SER A 7 -12.68 3.42 -2.57
CA SER A 7 -12.22 3.07 -3.92
C SER A 7 -10.91 3.76 -4.29
N LEU A 8 -10.08 3.07 -5.07
CA LEU A 8 -8.83 3.65 -5.59
C LEU A 8 -9.14 4.67 -6.68
N THR A 9 -8.40 5.78 -6.67
CA THR A 9 -8.42 6.75 -7.78
C THR A 9 -7.85 6.14 -9.06
N LEU A 10 -8.17 6.71 -10.22
CA LEU A 10 -7.62 6.25 -11.51
C LEU A 10 -6.08 6.23 -11.52
N GLU A 11 -5.45 7.23 -10.92
CA GLU A 11 -3.98 7.29 -10.79
C GLU A 11 -3.45 6.16 -9.90
N GLN A 12 -4.13 5.85 -8.81
CA GLN A 12 -3.75 4.73 -7.94
C GLN A 12 -3.92 3.38 -8.64
N GLN A 13 -4.97 3.23 -9.44
CA GLN A 13 -5.17 2.03 -10.27
C GLN A 13 -4.04 1.89 -11.30
N PHE A 14 -3.64 2.98 -11.97
CA PHE A 14 -2.50 2.97 -12.89
C PHE A 14 -1.18 2.61 -12.18
N LYS A 15 -0.92 3.17 -11.00
CA LYS A 15 0.25 2.81 -10.19
C LYS A 15 0.27 1.33 -9.82
N LEU A 16 -0.90 0.74 -9.55
CA LEU A 16 -1.00 -0.71 -9.29
C LEU A 16 -0.66 -1.54 -10.53
N GLU A 17 -1.09 -1.13 -11.72
CA GLU A 17 -0.71 -1.85 -12.95
C GLU A 17 0.80 -1.79 -13.21
N VAL A 18 1.43 -0.63 -12.99
CA VAL A 18 2.89 -0.50 -13.08
C VAL A 18 3.59 -1.42 -12.06
N LEU A 19 3.10 -1.44 -10.81
CA LEU A 19 3.66 -2.30 -9.78
C LEU A 19 3.49 -3.79 -10.12
N LYS A 20 2.35 -4.20 -10.69
CA LYS A 20 2.11 -5.59 -11.13
C LYS A 20 3.13 -6.05 -12.16
N GLU A 21 3.52 -5.19 -13.10
CA GLU A 21 4.56 -5.53 -14.07
C GLU A 21 5.95 -5.61 -13.42
N GLN A 22 6.25 -4.70 -12.49
CA GLN A 22 7.53 -4.71 -11.76
C GLN A 22 7.71 -5.96 -10.90
N VAL A 23 6.68 -6.42 -10.20
CA VAL A 23 6.77 -7.59 -9.32
C VAL A 23 7.03 -8.90 -10.08
N LYS A 24 6.64 -9.00 -11.36
CA LYS A 24 6.95 -10.18 -12.21
C LYS A 24 8.45 -10.37 -12.41
N GLY A 25 9.24 -9.30 -12.33
CA GLY A 25 10.70 -9.35 -12.50
C GLY A 25 11.48 -9.71 -11.22
N LEU A 26 10.79 -9.87 -10.09
CA LEU A 26 11.45 -10.15 -8.82
C LEU A 26 11.82 -11.62 -8.69
N ASN A 27 13.02 -11.89 -8.18
CA ASN A 27 13.33 -13.21 -7.66
C ASN A 27 12.69 -13.44 -6.29
N ARG A 28 12.77 -14.68 -5.80
CA ARG A 28 12.12 -15.11 -4.56
C ARG A 28 12.61 -14.32 -3.34
N GLU A 29 13.92 -14.13 -3.22
CA GLU A 29 14.54 -13.42 -2.10
C GLU A 29 14.12 -11.95 -2.06
N GLN A 30 14.09 -11.29 -3.21
CA GLN A 30 13.61 -9.92 -3.36
C GLN A 30 12.12 -9.81 -3.00
N ALA A 31 11.28 -10.72 -3.50
CA ALA A 31 9.85 -10.73 -3.20
C ALA A 31 9.58 -10.92 -1.70
N GLN A 32 10.32 -11.82 -1.03
CA GLN A 32 10.23 -12.02 0.41
C GLN A 32 10.63 -10.76 1.19
N GLN A 33 11.73 -10.12 0.80
CA GLN A 33 12.17 -8.87 1.43
C GLN A 33 11.14 -7.74 1.26
N TYR A 34 10.62 -7.56 0.05
CA TYR A 34 9.60 -6.54 -0.21
C TYR A 34 8.29 -6.80 0.54
N LEU A 35 7.87 -8.06 0.66
CA LEU A 35 6.66 -8.40 1.39
C LEU A 35 6.76 -7.97 2.86
N VAL A 36 7.85 -8.32 3.54
CA VAL A 36 8.08 -7.93 4.94
C VAL A 36 8.11 -6.42 5.09
N GLU A 37 8.78 -5.72 4.17
CA GLU A 37 8.91 -4.27 4.20
C GLU A 37 7.56 -3.56 3.98
N ILE A 38 6.71 -4.04 3.07
CA ILE A 38 5.36 -3.49 2.88
C ILE A 38 4.51 -3.69 4.15
N PHE A 39 4.56 -4.86 4.79
CA PHE A 39 3.86 -5.06 6.07
C PHE A 39 4.33 -4.11 7.16
N ARG A 40 5.65 -3.88 7.25
CA ARG A 40 6.21 -2.90 8.18
C ARG A 40 5.67 -1.49 7.90
N GLN A 41 5.66 -1.07 6.64
CA GLN A 41 5.15 0.24 6.24
C GLN A 41 3.65 0.40 6.50
N MET A 42 2.85 -0.65 6.33
CA MET A 42 1.43 -0.64 6.69
C MET A 42 1.22 -0.36 8.17
N MET A 43 1.97 -1.03 9.07
CA MET A 43 1.88 -0.76 10.51
C MET A 43 2.29 0.67 10.88
N VAL A 44 3.30 1.24 10.22
CA VAL A 44 3.71 2.64 10.41
C VAL A 44 2.60 3.60 9.95
N LYS A 45 1.97 3.33 8.80
CA LYS A 45 0.84 4.09 8.29
C LYS A 45 -0.33 4.06 9.28
N ASP A 46 -0.65 2.90 9.84
CA ASP A 46 -1.71 2.75 10.84
C ASP A 46 -1.44 3.58 12.11
N ASN A 47 -0.19 3.58 12.58
CA ASN A 47 0.22 4.40 13.72
C ASN A 47 0.08 5.90 13.42
N LEU A 48 0.46 6.34 12.23
CA LEU A 48 0.31 7.73 11.80
C LEU A 48 -1.16 8.14 11.72
N VAL A 49 -2.01 7.32 11.11
CA VAL A 49 -3.46 7.57 11.06
C VAL A 49 -4.04 7.68 12.47
N LYS A 50 -3.70 6.74 13.36
CA LYS A 50 -4.12 6.81 14.78
C LYS A 50 -3.68 8.11 15.46
N GLN A 51 -2.46 8.57 15.19
CA GLN A 51 -1.95 9.83 15.74
C GLN A 51 -2.72 11.04 15.20
N LEU A 52 -2.98 11.08 13.89
CA LEU A 52 -3.75 12.17 13.27
C LEU A 52 -5.19 12.22 13.81
N MET A 53 -5.83 11.07 13.99
CA MET A 53 -7.19 10.98 14.55
C MET A 53 -7.27 11.38 16.02
N ARG A 54 -6.18 11.26 16.79
CA ARG A 54 -6.11 11.74 18.19
C ARG A 54 -5.94 13.25 18.29
N ASN A 55 -5.46 13.89 17.22
CA ASN A 55 -5.19 15.32 17.14
C ASN A 55 -6.22 16.08 16.29
N ALA A 56 -7.28 15.41 15.84
CA ALA A 56 -8.41 15.95 15.09
C ALA A 56 -9.61 16.12 16.02
#